data_AF-A0AAE4NVQ1-F1
#
_entry.id   AF-A0AAE4NVQ1-F1
#
_cell.length_a   1.000
_cell.length_b   1.000
_cell.length_c   1.000
_cell.angle_alpha   90.00
_cell.angle_beta   90.00
_cell.angle_gamma   90.00
#
_symmetry.space_group_name_H-M   'P 1'
#
loop_
_entity.id
_entity.type
_entity.pdbx_description
1 polymer ?
#
loop_
_entity_poly.entity_id
_entity_poly.type
_entity_poly.pdbx_seq_one_letter_code
_entity_poly.pdbx_strand_id
1 'polypeptide(L)' 'MIEQLKRSFAIAKKDMLIFYLKGPVVIMGLIFPFFLFPAFLIGRNLSGEQLFVGLTAMTAFFTSTAVGPTMGPSRR' A
#
# COMPACT_ATOMS: atom_id res chain seq x y z
N MET A 1 -22.18 2.97 20.63
CA MET A 1 -21.48 2.21 19.56
C MET A 1 -21.09 3.09 18.37
N ILE A 2 -22.02 3.86 17.78
CA ILE A 2 -21.74 4.76 16.63
C ILE A 2 -20.70 5.85 16.97
N GLU A 3 -20.74 6.41 18.18
CA GLU A 3 -19.78 7.42 18.65
C GLU A 3 -18.33 6.90 18.65
N GLN A 4 -18.13 5.66 19.08
CA GLN A 4 -16.81 5.00 19.10
C GLN A 4 -16.32 4.76 17.67
N LEU A 5 -17.20 4.31 16.78
CA LEU A 5 -16.87 4.11 15.37
C LEU A 5 -16.44 5.42 14.68
N LYS A 6 -17.14 6.53 14.95
CA LYS A 6 -16.75 7.86 14.45
C LYS A 6 -15.36 8.27 14.93
N ARG A 7 -15.05 8.05 16.21
CA ARG A 7 -13.74 8.37 16.79
C ARG A 7 -12.64 7.49 16.21
N SER A 8 -12.85 6.18 16.12
CA SER A 8 -11.90 5.26 15.49
C SER A 8 -11.62 5.63 14.04
N PHE A 9 -12.65 6.01 13.27
CA PHE A 9 -12.46 6.44 11.89
C PHE A 9 -11.69 7.77 11.79
N ALA A 10 -11.93 8.71 12.69
CA ALA A 10 -11.17 9.97 12.76
C ALA A 10 -9.67 9.73 13.04
N ILE A 11 -9.36 8.79 13.95
CA ILE A 11 -7.97 8.39 14.26
C ILE A 11 -7.35 7.68 13.05
N ALA A 12 -8.04 6.71 12.45
CA ALA A 12 -7.54 5.98 11.28
C ALA A 12 -7.24 6.93 10.11
N LYS A 13 -8.12 7.91 9.85
CA LYS A 13 -7.91 8.93 8.82
C LYS A 13 -6.68 9.79 9.10
N LYS A 14 -6.48 10.22 10.36
CA LYS A 14 -5.31 10.99 10.77
C LYS A 14 -4.03 10.17 10.55
N ASP A 15 -4.02 8.92 10.99
CA ASP A 15 -2.84 8.05 10.90
C ASP A 15 -2.50 7.72 9.44
N MET A 16 -3.52 7.47 8.60
CA MET A 16 -3.32 7.33 7.15
C MET A 16 -2.63 8.55 6.55
N LEU A 17 -3.07 9.76 6.91
CA LEU A 17 -2.50 11.00 6.37
C LEU A 17 -1.03 11.19 6.79
N ILE A 18 -0.69 10.87 8.03
CA ILE A 18 0.66 11.08 8.59
C ILE A 18 1.65 10.02 8.13
N PHE A 19 1.22 8.76 8.04
CA PHE A 19 2.14 7.62 7.84
C PHE A 19 2.05 7.00 6.44
N TYR A 20 0.87 6.96 5.82
CA TYR A 20 0.65 6.21 4.59
C TYR A 20 0.53 7.09 3.35
N LEU A 21 0.02 8.33 3.46
CA LEU A 21 -0.05 9.31 2.37
C LEU A 21 1.27 10.08 2.15
N LYS A 22 2.41 9.50 2.51
CA LYS A 22 3.72 10.05 2.17
C LYS A 22 4.11 9.63 0.75
N GLY A 23 4.71 10.54 -0.01
CA GLY A 23 5.13 10.31 -1.40
C GLY A 23 5.84 8.97 -1.61
N PRO A 24 6.90 8.64 -0.84
CA PRO A 24 7.59 7.35 -0.97
C PRO A 24 6.71 6.11 -0.73
N VAL A 25 5.77 6.19 0.22
CA VAL A 25 4.89 5.07 0.61
C VAL A 25 3.84 4.81 -0.46
N VAL A 26 3.22 5.87 -0.99
CA VAL A 26 2.24 5.75 -2.08
C VAL A 26 2.92 5.29 -3.37
N ILE A 27 4.10 5.81 -3.68
CA ILE A 27 4.84 5.45 -4.89
C ILE A 27 5.24 3.97 -4.84
N MET A 28 5.86 3.51 -3.75
CA MET A 28 6.30 2.12 -3.64
C MET A 28 5.14 1.15 -3.43
N GLY A 29 4.17 1.48 -2.59
CA GLY A 29 3.09 0.56 -2.21
C GLY A 29 1.94 0.45 -3.22
N LEU A 30 1.68 1.48 -4.03
CA LEU A 30 0.53 1.51 -4.94
C LEU A 30 0.92 1.74 -6.39
N ILE A 31 1.66 2.82 -6.67
CA ILE A 31 1.95 3.25 -8.04
C ILE A 31 2.87 2.24 -8.72
N PHE A 32 3.95 1.82 -8.05
CA PHE A 32 4.93 0.91 -8.61
C PHE A 32 4.35 -0.50 -8.92
N PRO A 33 3.61 -1.17 -8.01
CA PRO A 33 2.92 -2.43 -8.29
C PRO A 33 1.91 -2.31 -9.44
N PHE A 34 1.19 -1.19 -9.52
CA PHE A 34 0.22 -0.94 -10.59
C PHE A 34 0.88 -0.90 -11.97
N PHE A 35 2.08 -0.32 -12.08
CA PHE A 35 2.83 -0.30 -13.35
C PHE A 35 3.63 -1.59 -13.59
N LEU A 36 4.05 -2.31 -12.55
CA LEU A 36 4.69 -3.62 -12.68
C LEU A 36 3.73 -4.71 -13.14
N PHE A 37 2.47 -4.67 -12.69
CA PHE A 37 1.49 -5.70 -13.00
C PHE A 37 1.30 -5.95 -14.51
N PRO A 38 1.11 -4.92 -15.36
CA PRO A 38 1.08 -5.10 -16.81
C PRO A 38 2.36 -5.70 -17.39
N ALA A 39 3.53 -5.39 -16.82
CA ALA A 39 4.80 -5.95 -17.29
C ALA A 39 4.91 -7.46 -17.07
N PHE A 40 4.20 -8.01 -16.07
CA PHE A 40 4.08 -9.46 -15.87
C PHE A 40 2.92 -10.09 -16.66
N LEU A 41 1.94 -9.29 -17.05
CA LEU A 41 0.78 -9.71 -17.83
C LEU A 41 1.10 -9.84 -19.33
N ILE A 42 1.86 -8.88 -19.87
CA ILE A 42 2.25 -8.86 -21.29
C ILE A 42 3.27 -9.97 -21.56
N GLY A 43 2.94 -10.89 -22.49
CA GLY A 43 3.84 -11.94 -22.94
C GLY A 43 3.83 -13.24 -22.11
N ARG A 44 2.90 -13.39 -21.17
CA ARG A 44 2.72 -14.64 -20.41
C ARG A 44 1.30 -15.19 -20.49
N ASN A 45 1.17 -16.50 -20.70
CA ASN A 45 -0.10 -17.24 -20.58
C ASN A 45 -0.38 -17.60 -19.11
N LEU A 46 -0.65 -16.59 -18.28
CA LEU A 46 -1.02 -16.79 -16.87
C LEU A 46 -2.53 -16.89 -16.72
N SER A 47 -3.00 -17.75 -15.80
CA SER A 47 -4.41 -17.77 -15.42
C SER A 47 -4.77 -16.52 -14.61
N GLY A 48 -6.06 -16.15 -14.59
CA GLY A 48 -6.54 -15.00 -13.82
C GLY A 48 -6.19 -15.06 -12.33
N GLU A 49 -6.17 -16.26 -11.74
CA GLU A 49 -5.74 -16.46 -10.34
C GLU A 49 -4.27 -16.11 -10.13
N GLN A 50 -3.38 -16.55 -11.02
CA GLN A 50 -1.95 -16.28 -10.91
C GLN A 50 -1.65 -14.79 -11.00
N LEU A 51 -2.38 -14.06 -11.84
CA LEU A 51 -2.31 -12.60 -11.94
C LEU A 51 -2.75 -11.93 -10.63
N PHE A 52 -3.88 -12.36 -10.06
CA PHE A 52 -4.39 -11.79 -8.82
C PHE A 52 -3.44 -12.04 -7.63
N VAL A 53 -2.89 -13.25 -7.53
CA VAL A 53 -1.88 -13.60 -6.52
C VAL A 53 -0.63 -12.76 -6.71
N GLY A 54 -0.14 -12.61 -7.95
CA GLY A 54 1.03 -11.79 -8.26
C GLY A 54 0.84 -10.31 -7.89
N LEU A 55 -0.30 -9.72 -8.24
CA LEU A 55 -0.63 -8.34 -7.89
C LEU A 55 -0.71 -8.14 -6.38
N THR A 56 -1.39 -9.04 -5.68
CA THR A 56 -1.54 -8.97 -4.21
C THR A 56 -0.19 -9.12 -3.51
N ALA A 57 0.65 -10.05 -3.96
CA ALA A 57 1.99 -10.27 -3.43
C ALA A 57 2.90 -9.05 -3.63
N MET A 58 2.91 -8.46 -4.83
CA MET A 58 3.70 -7.25 -5.11
C MET A 58 3.22 -6.09 -4.24
N THR A 59 1.92 -5.82 -4.21
CA THR A 59 1.33 -4.73 -3.43
C THR A 59 1.63 -4.90 -1.93
N ALA A 60 1.46 -6.10 -1.38
CA ALA A 60 1.74 -6.39 0.04
C ALA A 60 3.23 -6.25 0.38
N PHE A 61 4.12 -6.78 -0.47
CA PHE A 61 5.57 -6.72 -0.27
C PHE A 61 6.09 -5.29 -0.30
N PHE A 62 5.72 -4.51 -1.32
CA PHE A 62 6.18 -3.13 -1.46
C PHE A 62 5.53 -2.19 -0.44
N THR A 63 4.25 -2.40 -0.09
CA THR A 63 3.61 -1.61 0.96
C THR A 63 4.27 -1.86 2.31
N SER A 64 4.56 -3.12 2.68
CA SER A 64 5.20 -3.45 3.96
C SER A 64 6.61 -2.86 4.09
N THR A 65 7.39 -2.92 3.01
CA THR A 65 8.77 -2.40 3.01
C THR A 65 8.86 -0.87 2.95
N ALA A 66 7.85 -0.19 2.39
CA ALA A 66 7.86 1.27 2.26
C ALA A 66 7.64 2.02 3.58
N VAL A 67 7.04 1.39 4.60
CA VAL A 67 6.71 2.06 5.87
C VAL A 67 7.93 2.18 6.81
N GLY A 68 8.91 1.29 6.66
CA GLY A 68 10.11 1.20 7.52
C GLY A 68 10.91 2.52 7.65
N PRO A 69 11.30 3.18 6.54
CA PRO A 69 12.04 4.43 6.59
C PRO A 69 11.21 5.62 7.09
N THR A 70 9.89 5.59 6.91
CA THR A 70 8.99 6.69 7.29
C THR A 70 8.59 6.72 8.77
N MET A 71 8.83 5.62 9.50
CA MET A 71 8.59 5.49 10.95
C MET A 71 9.82 5.85 11.81
N GLY A 72 10.96 6.20 11.20
CA GLY A 72 12.09 6.76 11.94
C GLY A 72 11.69 8.02 12.71
N PRO A 73 12.27 8.29 13.89
CA PRO A 73 11.77 9.31 14.81
C PRO A 73 11.83 10.68 14.14
N SER A 74 10.67 11.20 13.76
CA SER A 74 10.52 12.60 13.38
C SER A 74 10.56 13.43 14.66
N ARG A 75 11.75 13.65 15.22
CA ARG A 75 12.00 14.74 16.17
C ARG A 75 11.94 16.05 15.37
N ARG A 76 10.74 16.64 15.32
CA ARG A 76 10.51 18.08 15.23
C ARG A 76 9.29 18.40 16.07
#